data_AF-A0A532DCK7-F1
#
_entry.id   AF-A0A532DCK7-F1
#
_cell.length_a   1.000
_cell.length_b   1.000
_cell.length_c   1.000
_cell.angle_alpha   90.00
_cell.angle_beta   90.00
_cell.angle_gamma   90.00
#
_symmetry.space_group_name_H-M   'P 1'
#
loop_
_entity.id
_entity.type
_entity.pdbx_description
1 polymer ?
#
loop_
_entity_poly.entity_id
_entity_poly.type
_entity_poly.pdbx_seq_one_letter_code
_entity_poly.pdbx_strand_id
1 'polypeptide(L)'
;MTHPVLAFATVLLLLPVLLIGCATALKRDGRCLASLTPEYLEATESLTRLEADWHRAVDARDRHLGLRPTHEWPALGKSLSSDQPDASVRTPSATTGPEQDEALAAYQRLREARERHQPTLTWYDRVYRRLSTRIEEDQILTEAGLMLLTSPAIVFYPIVRWNLRSVLWDGGDPDADSDPVTRYCAERLVSDQESLLREGERRP
;
A
#
# COMPACT_ATOMS: atom_id res chain seq x y z
N MET A 1 47.14 22.87 -14.89
CA MET A 1 45.74 23.13 -15.28
C MET A 1 45.09 21.82 -15.75
N THR A 2 44.79 20.90 -14.85
CA THR A 2 44.25 19.55 -15.20
C THR A 2 43.08 19.12 -14.32
N HIS A 3 42.76 19.89 -13.28
CA HIS A 3 41.69 19.59 -12.32
C HIS A 3 40.25 19.65 -12.87
N PRO A 4 39.85 20.55 -13.80
CA PRO A 4 38.44 20.61 -14.21
C PRO A 4 38.02 19.39 -15.03
N VAL A 5 38.89 18.88 -15.90
CA VAL A 5 38.59 17.73 -16.78
C VAL A 5 38.37 16.45 -15.97
N LEU A 6 39.16 16.24 -14.92
CA LEU A 6 39.04 15.09 -14.02
C LEU A 6 37.75 15.14 -13.18
N ALA A 7 37.32 16.34 -12.77
CA ALA A 7 36.06 16.56 -12.04
C ALA A 7 34.84 16.32 -12.95
N PHE A 8 34.85 16.81 -14.19
CA PHE A 8 33.77 16.54 -15.14
C PHE A 8 33.67 15.04 -15.50
N ALA A 9 34.81 14.36 -15.70
CA ALA A 9 34.84 12.93 -15.98
C ALA A 9 34.32 12.09 -14.80
N THR A 10 34.62 12.47 -13.56
CA THR A 10 34.08 11.77 -12.37
C THR A 10 32.60 12.02 -12.17
N VAL A 11 32.11 13.25 -12.37
CA VAL A 11 30.66 13.54 -12.32
C VAL A 11 29.89 12.77 -13.40
N LEU A 12 30.42 12.70 -14.63
CA LEU A 12 29.84 11.92 -15.73
C LEU A 12 29.85 10.41 -15.49
N LEU A 13 30.83 9.88 -14.76
CA LEU A 13 30.89 8.46 -14.36
C LEU A 13 30.01 8.12 -13.16
N LEU A 14 29.78 9.06 -12.24
CA LEU A 14 28.93 8.87 -11.06
C LEU A 14 27.43 8.98 -11.38
N LEU A 15 27.06 9.80 -12.37
CA LEU A 15 25.69 9.97 -12.85
C LEU A 15 25.00 8.63 -13.23
N PRO A 16 25.59 7.75 -14.07
CA PRO A 16 24.97 6.47 -14.41
C PRO A 16 24.88 5.52 -13.22
N VAL A 17 25.86 5.53 -12.30
CA VAL A 17 25.83 4.67 -11.10
C VAL A 17 24.67 5.05 -10.17
N LEU A 18 24.39 6.34 -10.02
CA LEU A 18 23.27 6.85 -9.22
C LEU A 18 21.90 6.59 -9.88
N LEU A 19 21.83 6.60 -11.22
CA LEU A 19 20.61 6.30 -11.97
C LEU A 19 20.28 4.79 -11.98
N ILE A 20 21.29 3.92 -12.09
CA ILE A 20 21.10 2.45 -12.07
C ILE A 20 20.55 1.97 -10.72
N GLY A 21 20.98 2.57 -9.61
CA GLY A 21 20.48 2.27 -8.26
C GLY A 21 18.97 2.42 -8.13
N CYS A 22 18.40 3.53 -8.63
CA CYS A 22 16.95 3.79 -8.62
C CYS A 22 16.17 2.79 -9.46
N ALA A 23 16.68 2.44 -10.65
CA ALA A 23 15.99 1.52 -11.57
C ALA A 23 15.83 0.11 -10.96
N THR A 24 16.82 -0.36 -10.18
CA THR A 24 16.74 -1.67 -9.53
C THR A 24 15.75 -1.68 -8.35
N ALA A 25 15.71 -0.61 -7.56
CA ALA A 25 14.76 -0.47 -6.46
C ALA A 25 13.32 -0.36 -6.95
N LEU A 26 13.07 0.48 -7.98
CA LEU A 26 11.75 0.62 -8.60
C LEU A 26 11.23 -0.72 -9.14
N LYS A 27 12.11 -1.49 -9.81
CA LYS A 27 11.76 -2.80 -10.35
C LYS A 27 11.45 -3.83 -9.25
N ARG A 28 12.17 -3.78 -8.12
CA ARG A 28 11.92 -4.65 -6.96
C ARG A 28 10.57 -4.34 -6.34
N ASP A 29 10.29 -3.07 -6.06
CA ASP A 29 9.03 -2.63 -5.45
C ASP A 29 7.85 -2.94 -6.39
N GLY A 30 8.01 -2.73 -7.71
CA GLY A 30 7.00 -3.08 -8.71
C GLY A 30 6.70 -4.58 -8.78
N ARG A 31 7.71 -5.45 -8.73
CA ARG A 31 7.51 -6.91 -8.67
C ARG A 31 6.83 -7.33 -7.36
N CYS A 32 7.24 -6.74 -6.25
CA CYS A 32 6.64 -6.99 -4.95
C CYS A 32 5.14 -6.62 -4.96
N LEU A 33 4.79 -5.44 -5.49
CA LEU A 33 3.40 -5.01 -5.63
C LEU A 33 2.60 -5.96 -6.54
N ALA A 34 3.18 -6.37 -7.67
CA ALA A 34 2.53 -7.32 -8.58
C ALA A 34 2.22 -8.65 -7.89
N SER A 35 3.15 -9.17 -7.09
CA SER A 35 2.95 -10.40 -6.32
C SER A 35 1.88 -10.25 -5.22
N LEU A 36 1.68 -9.05 -4.66
CA LEU A 36 0.69 -8.74 -3.61
C LEU A 36 -0.72 -8.51 -4.16
N THR A 37 -0.81 -8.05 -5.41
CA THR A 37 -2.06 -7.65 -6.04
C THR A 37 -3.15 -8.75 -6.02
N PRO A 38 -2.87 -10.04 -6.30
CA PRO A 38 -3.92 -11.06 -6.23
C PRO A 38 -4.51 -11.24 -4.82
N GLU A 39 -3.66 -11.28 -3.78
CA GLU A 39 -4.12 -11.39 -2.38
C GLU A 39 -4.91 -10.15 -1.94
N TYR A 40 -4.49 -8.96 -2.40
CA TYR A 40 -5.21 -7.73 -2.16
C TYR A 40 -6.60 -7.74 -2.80
N LEU A 41 -6.71 -8.15 -4.07
CA LEU A 41 -7.98 -8.23 -4.77
C LEU A 41 -8.92 -9.23 -4.10
N GLU A 42 -8.42 -10.43 -3.75
CA GLU A 42 -9.19 -11.43 -3.02
C GLU A 42 -9.69 -10.89 -1.66
N ALA A 43 -8.82 -10.24 -0.90
CA ALA A 43 -9.16 -9.61 0.38
C ALA A 43 -10.26 -8.55 0.22
N THR A 44 -10.12 -7.65 -0.75
CA THR A 44 -11.12 -6.59 -0.98
C THR A 44 -12.46 -7.16 -1.42
N GLU A 45 -12.47 -8.17 -2.28
CA GLU A 45 -13.70 -8.83 -2.73
C GLU A 45 -14.39 -9.58 -1.57
N SER A 46 -13.62 -10.33 -0.78
CA SER A 46 -14.07 -11.02 0.45
C SER A 46 -14.76 -10.04 1.41
N LEU A 47 -14.10 -8.93 1.73
CA LEU A 47 -14.65 -7.92 2.64
C LEU A 47 -15.90 -7.24 2.09
N THR A 48 -15.91 -6.92 0.80
CA THR A 48 -17.07 -6.28 0.15
C THR A 48 -18.28 -7.21 0.17
N ARG A 49 -18.08 -8.52 -0.08
CA ARG A 49 -19.15 -9.52 -0.02
C ARG A 49 -19.69 -9.67 1.41
N LEU A 50 -18.82 -9.80 2.41
CA LEU A 50 -19.23 -9.92 3.80
C LEU A 50 -19.92 -8.67 4.35
N GLU A 51 -19.51 -7.49 3.90
CA GLU A 51 -20.17 -6.24 4.25
C GLU A 51 -21.57 -6.17 3.64
N ALA A 52 -21.73 -6.56 2.37
CA ALA A 52 -23.04 -6.66 1.75
C ALA A 52 -23.95 -7.68 2.46
N ASP A 53 -23.40 -8.80 2.92
CA ASP A 53 -24.14 -9.78 3.72
C ASP A 53 -24.59 -9.21 5.06
N TRP A 54 -23.70 -8.49 5.75
CA TRP A 54 -24.02 -7.83 7.01
C TRP A 54 -25.10 -6.75 6.83
N HIS A 55 -24.98 -5.88 5.82
CA HIS A 55 -26.00 -4.88 5.52
C HIS A 55 -27.36 -5.53 5.24
N ARG A 56 -27.40 -6.62 4.47
CA ARG A 56 -28.64 -7.37 4.21
C ARG A 56 -29.27 -7.94 5.49
N ALA A 57 -28.46 -8.46 6.40
CA ALA A 57 -28.92 -8.98 7.68
C ALA A 57 -29.45 -7.88 8.61
N VAL A 58 -28.80 -6.71 8.62
CA VAL A 58 -29.28 -5.54 9.35
C VAL A 58 -30.59 -5.01 8.77
N ASP A 59 -30.70 -4.90 7.45
CA ASP A 59 -31.93 -4.47 6.79
C ASP A 59 -33.10 -5.45 7.03
N ALA A 60 -32.83 -6.75 7.16
CA ALA A 60 -33.84 -7.74 7.55
C ALA A 60 -34.32 -7.49 8.99
N ARG A 61 -33.37 -7.41 9.94
CA ARG A 61 -33.65 -7.09 11.35
C ARG A 61 -34.45 -5.81 11.51
N ASP A 62 -34.05 -4.74 10.84
CA ASP A 62 -34.70 -3.43 10.96
C ASP A 62 -36.13 -3.48 10.41
N ARG A 63 -36.36 -4.18 9.29
CA ARG A 63 -37.71 -4.42 8.77
C ARG A 63 -38.59 -5.18 9.78
N HIS A 64 -38.05 -6.19 10.46
CA HIS A 64 -38.77 -6.96 11.47
C HIS A 64 -39.09 -6.15 12.72
N LEU A 65 -38.20 -5.24 13.12
CA LEU A 65 -38.42 -4.32 14.23
C LEU A 65 -39.31 -3.13 13.85
N GLY A 66 -39.78 -3.03 12.60
CA GLY A 66 -40.55 -1.89 12.10
C GLY A 66 -39.73 -0.59 12.05
N LEU A 67 -38.40 -0.69 12.10
CA LEU A 67 -37.48 0.43 11.99
C LEU A 67 -37.32 0.81 10.52
N ARG A 68 -37.26 2.11 10.25
CA ARG A 68 -37.01 2.61 8.90
C ARG A 68 -35.53 2.40 8.57
N PRO A 69 -35.17 1.76 7.44
CA PRO A 69 -33.78 1.60 7.04
C PRO A 69 -33.12 2.98 6.93
N THR A 70 -32.12 3.25 7.76
CA THR A 70 -31.28 4.44 7.64
C THR A 70 -30.34 4.22 6.47
N HIS A 71 -30.64 4.86 5.33
CA HIS A 71 -30.07 4.54 4.01
C HIS A 71 -28.64 5.10 3.79
N GLU A 72 -27.86 5.35 4.83
CA GLU A 72 -26.51 5.88 4.71
C GLU A 72 -25.51 4.98 5.42
N TRP A 73 -25.15 3.89 4.76
CA TRP A 73 -24.00 3.09 5.14
C TRP A 73 -22.73 3.79 4.63
N PRO A 74 -21.77 4.16 5.51
CA PRO A 74 -20.54 4.80 5.06
C PRO A 74 -19.76 3.84 4.16
N ALA A 75 -19.45 4.28 2.94
CA ALA A 75 -18.62 3.50 2.02
C ALA A 75 -17.22 3.28 2.59
N LEU A 76 -16.68 2.09 2.34
CA LEU A 76 -15.42 1.45 2.79
C LEU A 76 -14.10 2.25 2.63
N GLY A 77 -14.13 3.54 2.31
CA GLY A 77 -12.96 4.31 1.87
C GLY A 77 -12.57 5.54 2.71
N LYS A 78 -13.30 5.94 3.76
CA LYS A 78 -12.94 7.16 4.52
C LYS A 78 -13.02 6.96 6.04
N SER A 79 -11.84 7.10 6.66
CA SER A 79 -11.56 7.24 8.11
C SER A 79 -11.78 5.95 8.92
N LEU A 80 -10.77 5.24 9.43
CA LEU A 80 -9.68 5.71 10.32
C LEU A 80 -10.18 6.78 11.31
N SER A 81 -11.17 6.43 12.13
CA SER A 81 -11.21 6.91 13.51
C SER A 81 -11.88 5.83 14.36
N SER A 82 -11.18 5.45 15.42
CA SER A 82 -11.68 4.60 16.48
C SER A 82 -12.72 5.38 17.28
N ASP A 83 -13.89 5.65 16.72
CA ASP A 83 -15.02 6.16 17.48
C ASP A 83 -15.91 4.99 17.90
N GLN A 84 -15.55 4.51 19.08
CA GLN A 84 -16.36 3.71 19.97
C GLN A 84 -17.80 4.26 19.98
N PRO A 85 -18.84 3.46 19.70
CA PRO A 85 -20.19 3.95 19.84
C PRO A 85 -20.43 4.26 21.32
N ASP A 86 -20.68 5.53 21.62
CA ASP A 86 -21.10 6.00 22.92
C ASP A 86 -22.20 5.10 23.46
N ALA A 87 -21.89 4.47 24.58
CA ALA A 87 -22.80 3.62 25.33
C ALA A 87 -23.90 4.49 25.98
N SER A 88 -24.84 4.97 25.18
CA SER A 88 -26.07 5.58 25.69
C SER A 88 -27.20 5.45 24.68
N VAL A 89 -27.58 4.21 24.38
CA VAL A 89 -28.90 3.91 23.83
C VAL A 89 -29.54 2.92 24.79
N ARG A 90 -30.56 3.41 25.51
CA ARG A 90 -31.46 2.64 26.38
C ARG A 90 -31.83 1.34 25.67
N THR A 91 -31.42 0.21 26.24
CA THR A 91 -31.82 -1.13 25.81
C THR A 91 -33.34 -1.27 25.97
N PRO A 92 -34.13 -1.34 24.88
CA PRO A 92 -35.45 -1.91 24.97
C PRO A 92 -35.27 -3.41 25.16
N SER A 93 -36.04 -3.97 26.10
CA SER A 93 -36.00 -5.37 26.51
C SER A 93 -35.83 -6.36 25.36
N ALA A 94 -34.99 -7.37 25.64
CA ALA A 94 -34.68 -8.50 24.80
C ALA A 94 -35.93 -9.19 24.24
N THR A 95 -36.20 -8.97 22.97
CA THR A 95 -36.77 -10.00 22.10
C THR A 95 -35.64 -10.43 21.19
N THR A 96 -34.80 -11.37 21.67
CA THR A 96 -33.76 -12.01 20.85
C THR A 96 -34.47 -12.81 19.76
N GLY A 97 -34.77 -12.15 18.66
CA GLY A 97 -35.31 -12.78 17.47
C GLY A 97 -34.19 -13.44 16.65
N PRO A 98 -34.48 -14.49 15.86
CA PRO A 98 -33.49 -15.16 15.02
C PRO A 98 -32.77 -14.20 14.06
N GLU A 99 -33.42 -13.11 13.65
CA GLU A 99 -32.85 -12.09 12.76
C GLU A 99 -31.80 -11.20 13.46
N GLN A 100 -31.92 -11.00 14.77
CA GLN A 100 -30.92 -10.25 15.53
C GLN A 100 -29.65 -11.09 15.72
N ASP A 101 -29.81 -12.39 15.96
CA ASP A 101 -28.70 -13.34 16.03
C ASP A 101 -27.99 -13.48 14.68
N GLU A 102 -28.73 -13.49 13.57
CA GLU A 102 -28.17 -13.53 12.21
C GLU A 102 -27.35 -12.27 11.88
N ALA A 103 -27.86 -11.08 12.22
CA ALA A 103 -27.14 -9.82 12.02
C ALA A 103 -25.84 -9.76 12.84
N LEU A 104 -25.87 -10.24 14.09
CA LEU A 104 -24.70 -10.34 14.95
C LEU A 104 -23.68 -11.35 14.38
N ALA A 105 -24.13 -12.51 13.92
CA ALA A 105 -23.27 -13.52 13.31
C ALA A 105 -22.64 -13.04 11.98
N ALA A 106 -23.38 -12.28 11.17
CA ALA A 106 -22.85 -11.67 9.95
C ALA A 106 -21.78 -10.61 10.28
N TYR A 107 -22.01 -9.77 11.29
CA TYR A 107 -21.04 -8.79 11.76
C TYR A 107 -19.75 -9.43 12.29
N GLN A 108 -19.88 -10.52 13.07
CA GLN A 108 -18.71 -11.26 13.59
C GLN A 108 -17.85 -11.80 12.46
N ARG A 109 -18.46 -12.41 11.44
CA ARG A 109 -17.74 -12.90 10.24
C ARG A 109 -17.01 -11.78 9.51
N LEU A 110 -17.66 -10.62 9.35
CA LEU A 110 -17.03 -9.44 8.75
C LEU A 110 -15.83 -8.95 9.58
N ARG A 111 -15.97 -8.87 10.91
CA ARG A 111 -14.91 -8.43 11.81
C ARG A 111 -13.70 -9.37 11.75
N GLU A 112 -13.94 -10.67 11.84
CA GLU A 112 -12.88 -11.69 11.75
C GLU A 112 -12.17 -11.66 10.40
N ALA A 113 -12.92 -11.50 9.30
CA ALA A 113 -12.33 -11.36 7.97
C ALA A 113 -11.48 -10.09 7.85
N ARG A 114 -11.94 -8.96 8.43
CA ARG A 114 -11.18 -7.70 8.46
C ARG A 114 -9.88 -7.86 9.23
N GLU A 115 -9.91 -8.47 10.41
CA GLU A 115 -8.71 -8.77 11.20
C GLU A 115 -7.73 -9.67 10.41
N ARG A 116 -8.24 -10.68 9.71
CA ARG A 116 -7.43 -11.59 8.89
C ARG A 116 -6.78 -10.91 7.68
N HIS A 117 -7.51 -10.03 6.99
CA HIS A 117 -7.03 -9.37 5.77
C HIS A 117 -6.27 -8.05 6.03
N GLN A 118 -6.36 -7.49 7.23
CA GLN A 118 -5.70 -6.23 7.61
C GLN A 118 -4.21 -6.18 7.28
N PRO A 119 -3.40 -7.24 7.53
CA PRO A 119 -1.98 -7.22 7.19
C PRO A 119 -1.74 -7.07 5.69
N THR A 120 -2.48 -7.80 4.85
CA THR A 120 -2.36 -7.75 3.38
C THR A 120 -2.70 -6.35 2.85
N LEU A 121 -3.80 -5.76 3.31
CA LEU A 121 -4.19 -4.40 2.92
C LEU A 121 -3.13 -3.37 3.34
N THR A 122 -2.61 -3.50 4.56
CA THR A 122 -1.59 -2.58 5.11
C THR A 122 -0.29 -2.67 4.31
N TRP A 123 0.18 -3.87 3.98
CA TRP A 123 1.40 -4.05 3.20
C TRP A 123 1.23 -3.60 1.75
N TYR A 124 0.09 -3.88 1.13
CA TYR A 124 -0.22 -3.38 -0.21
C TYR A 124 -0.15 -1.85 -0.27
N ASP A 125 -0.84 -1.16 0.65
CA ASP A 125 -0.83 0.31 0.73
C ASP A 125 0.58 0.88 0.96
N ARG A 126 1.37 0.28 1.86
CA ARG A 126 2.76 0.71 2.10
C ARG A 126 3.65 0.56 0.86
N VAL A 127 3.61 -0.60 0.19
CA VAL A 127 4.39 -0.86 -1.02
C VAL A 127 3.94 0.05 -2.16
N TYR A 128 2.62 0.22 -2.32
CA TYR A 128 2.04 1.10 -3.33
C TYR A 128 2.48 2.56 -3.14
N ARG A 129 2.34 3.11 -1.92
CA ARG A 129 2.78 4.48 -1.61
C ARG A 129 4.27 4.65 -1.89
N ARG A 130 5.09 3.71 -1.43
CA ARG A 130 6.54 3.74 -1.68
C ARG A 130 6.86 3.75 -3.18
N LEU A 131 6.22 2.88 -3.96
CA LEU A 131 6.40 2.83 -5.41
C LEU A 131 5.95 4.14 -6.07
N SER A 132 4.81 4.69 -5.65
CA SER A 132 4.30 5.97 -6.14
C SER A 132 5.28 7.11 -5.87
N THR A 133 5.80 7.21 -4.64
CA THR A 133 6.80 8.22 -4.26
C THR A 133 8.09 8.07 -5.07
N ARG A 134 8.53 6.83 -5.38
CA ARG A 134 9.69 6.62 -6.26
C ARG A 134 9.44 7.04 -7.70
N ILE A 135 8.25 6.79 -8.24
CA ILE A 135 7.87 7.23 -9.59
C ILE A 135 7.86 8.76 -9.64
N GLU A 136 7.31 9.41 -8.62
CA GLU A 136 7.31 10.87 -8.49
C GLU A 136 8.74 11.43 -8.38
N GLU A 137 9.59 10.83 -7.53
CA GLU A 137 11.01 11.18 -7.44
C GLU A 137 11.70 11.08 -8.81
N ASP A 138 11.55 9.95 -9.50
CA ASP A 138 12.18 9.71 -10.81
C ASP A 138 11.68 10.68 -11.88
N GLN A 139 10.39 11.00 -11.88
CA GLN A 139 9.80 11.96 -12.80
C GLN A 139 10.40 13.36 -12.57
N ILE A 140 10.39 13.86 -11.33
CA ILE A 140 10.92 15.20 -11.00
C ILE A 140 12.42 15.26 -11.31
N LEU A 141 13.19 14.21 -11.01
CA LEU A 141 14.62 14.16 -11.30
C LEU A 141 14.91 14.10 -12.80
N THR A 142 14.09 13.40 -13.57
CA THR A 142 14.23 13.34 -15.03
C THR A 142 13.96 14.71 -15.64
N GLU A 143 12.91 15.40 -15.20
CA GLU A 143 12.57 16.75 -15.65
C GLU A 143 13.66 17.77 -15.26
N ALA A 144 14.11 17.77 -14.00
CA ALA A 144 15.19 18.62 -13.52
C ALA A 144 16.51 18.31 -14.26
N GLY A 145 16.80 17.03 -14.48
CA GLY A 145 17.95 16.56 -15.23
C GLY A 145 17.95 17.09 -16.66
N LEU A 146 16.83 16.99 -17.38
CA LEU A 146 16.67 17.52 -18.73
C LEU A 146 16.90 19.03 -18.80
N MET A 147 16.32 19.80 -17.87
CA MET A 147 16.53 21.25 -17.81
C MET A 147 18.00 21.60 -17.55
N LEU A 148 18.63 20.89 -16.62
CA LEU A 148 20.01 21.15 -16.22
C LEU A 148 21.04 20.65 -17.23
N LEU A 149 20.74 19.60 -18.02
CA LEU A 149 21.66 19.02 -19.02
C LEU A 149 22.10 20.04 -20.07
N THR A 150 21.23 21.00 -20.38
CA THR A 150 21.47 22.06 -21.37
C THR A 150 22.27 23.25 -20.80
N SER A 151 22.62 23.21 -19.51
CA SER A 151 23.22 24.33 -18.77
C SER A 151 24.45 23.88 -17.96
N PRO A 152 25.45 24.77 -17.73
CA PRO A 152 26.51 24.50 -16.75
C PRO A 152 25.96 24.24 -15.33
N ALA A 153 24.68 24.53 -15.07
CA ALA A 153 23.99 24.22 -13.82
C ALA A 153 23.83 22.72 -13.53
N ILE A 154 24.16 21.81 -14.46
CA ILE A 154 24.19 20.35 -14.22
C ILE A 154 25.03 19.95 -12.99
N VAL A 155 26.04 20.76 -12.62
CA VAL A 155 26.84 20.57 -11.40
C VAL A 155 26.01 20.61 -10.12
N PHE A 156 24.83 21.24 -10.13
CA PHE A 156 23.90 21.29 -9.00
C PHE A 156 22.93 20.11 -8.94
N TYR A 157 22.89 19.25 -9.97
CA TYR A 157 21.98 18.09 -10.01
C TYR A 157 22.09 17.18 -8.77
N PRO A 158 23.29 16.86 -8.23
CA PRO A 158 23.39 16.08 -7.00
C PRO A 158 22.74 16.76 -5.78
N ILE A 159 22.81 18.10 -5.70
CA ILE A 159 22.21 18.88 -4.62
C ILE A 159 20.69 18.88 -4.75
N VAL A 160 20.17 19.09 -5.96
CA VAL A 160 18.73 18.99 -6.25
C VAL A 160 18.21 17.61 -5.86
N ARG A 161 18.91 16.55 -6.26
CA ARG A 161 18.57 15.17 -5.92
C ARG A 161 18.56 14.90 -4.42
N TRP A 162 19.57 15.37 -3.70
CA TRP A 162 19.63 15.23 -2.24
C TRP A 162 18.45 15.93 -1.55
N ASN A 163 18.16 17.17 -1.92
CA ASN A 163 17.06 17.94 -1.33
C ASN A 163 15.71 17.29 -1.62
N LEU A 164 15.46 16.92 -2.88
CA LEU A 164 14.23 16.24 -3.27
C LEU A 164 14.02 14.96 -2.46
N ARG A 165 15.05 14.12 -2.37
CA ARG A 165 14.99 12.87 -1.61
C ARG A 165 14.73 13.11 -0.13
N SER A 166 15.35 14.14 0.46
CA SER A 166 15.09 14.48 1.87
C SER A 166 13.65 14.91 2.14
N VAL A 167 13.02 15.59 1.18
CA VAL A 167 11.62 16.07 1.30
C VAL A 167 10.64 14.95 1.03
N LEU A 168 10.82 14.17 -0.03
CA LEU A 168 9.89 13.09 -0.40
C LEU A 168 9.88 11.93 0.58
N TRP A 169 10.99 11.71 1.29
CA TRP A 169 11.16 10.57 2.18
C TRP A 169 11.25 10.97 3.67
N ASP A 170 10.86 12.20 4.02
CA ASP A 170 10.90 12.73 5.40
C ASP A 170 12.26 12.51 6.10
N GLY A 171 13.35 12.62 5.34
CA GLY A 171 14.72 12.36 5.81
C GLY A 171 15.08 10.89 6.04
N GLY A 172 14.15 9.95 5.83
CA GLY A 172 14.43 8.51 5.82
C GLY A 172 15.11 8.06 4.53
N ASP A 173 16.00 7.07 4.63
CA ASP A 173 16.57 6.43 3.46
C ASP A 173 15.69 5.23 3.04
N PRO A 174 14.92 5.32 1.94
CA PRO A 174 14.10 4.20 1.49
C PRO A 174 14.95 3.01 1.03
N ASP A 175 16.22 3.20 0.68
CA ASP A 175 17.08 2.13 0.17
C ASP A 175 17.85 1.41 1.29
N ALA A 176 17.68 1.83 2.54
CA ALA A 176 18.32 1.19 3.68
C ALA A 176 17.81 -0.26 3.87
N ASP A 177 18.72 -1.17 4.21
CA ASP A 177 18.36 -2.57 4.53
C ASP A 177 17.48 -2.69 5.78
N SER A 178 17.51 -1.68 6.65
CA SER A 178 16.64 -1.58 7.82
C SER A 178 15.20 -1.20 7.48
N ASP A 179 14.93 -0.72 6.26
CA ASP A 179 13.60 -0.31 5.84
C ASP A 179 12.64 -1.52 5.85
N PRO A 180 11.47 -1.42 6.51
CA PRO A 180 10.55 -2.54 6.67
C PRO A 180 9.96 -3.00 5.34
N VAL A 181 9.74 -2.11 4.37
CA VAL A 181 9.20 -2.46 3.05
C VAL A 181 10.27 -3.16 2.22
N THR A 182 11.54 -2.75 2.32
CA THR A 182 12.65 -3.39 1.61
C THR A 182 12.79 -4.84 2.04
N ARG A 183 12.79 -5.07 3.35
CA ARG A 183 12.88 -6.42 3.93
C ARG A 183 11.66 -7.27 3.57
N TYR A 184 10.45 -6.73 3.73
CA TYR A 184 9.22 -7.43 3.37
C TYR A 184 9.22 -7.87 1.90
N CYS A 185 9.57 -6.96 0.99
CA CYS A 185 9.60 -7.27 -0.44
C CYS A 185 10.71 -8.26 -0.81
N ALA A 186 11.86 -8.22 -0.14
CA ALA A 186 12.91 -9.21 -0.34
C ALA A 186 12.44 -10.62 0.06
N GLU A 187 11.86 -10.76 1.26
CA GLU A 187 11.34 -12.04 1.77
C GLU A 187 10.22 -12.59 0.89
N ARG A 188 9.26 -11.74 0.49
CA ARG A 188 8.13 -12.14 -0.35
C ARG A 188 8.56 -12.63 -1.72
N LEU A 189 9.47 -11.91 -2.39
CA LEU A 189 9.93 -12.29 -3.73
C LEU A 189 10.73 -13.59 -3.73
N VAL A 190 11.48 -13.88 -2.66
CA VAL A 190 12.15 -15.18 -2.49
C VAL A 190 11.12 -16.30 -2.34
N SER A 191 10.11 -16.11 -1.48
CA SER A 191 9.04 -17.10 -1.29
C SER A 191 8.27 -17.40 -2.58
N ASP A 192 7.93 -16.36 -3.35
CA ASP A 192 7.18 -16.50 -4.61
C ASP A 192 7.99 -17.29 -5.67
N GLN A 193 9.29 -17.02 -5.75
CA GLN A 193 10.20 -17.74 -6.63
C GLN A 193 10.32 -19.22 -6.23
N GLU A 194 10.40 -19.52 -4.93
CA GLU A 194 10.43 -20.90 -4.43
C GLU A 194 9.14 -21.67 -4.74
N SER A 195 7.96 -21.03 -4.63
CA SER A 195 6.69 -21.67 -5.01
C SER A 195 6.63 -22.03 -6.49
N LEU A 196 7.08 -21.13 -7.37
CA LEU A 196 7.08 -21.36 -8.81
C LEU A 196 8.02 -22.51 -9.21
N LEU A 197 9.21 -22.60 -8.60
CA LEU A 197 10.13 -23.70 -8.85
C LEU A 197 9.54 -25.06 -8.43
N ARG A 198 8.88 -25.11 -7.27
CA ARG A 198 8.22 -26.34 -6.79
C ARG A 198 7.01 -26.74 -7.63
N GLU A 199 6.32 -25.79 -8.26
CA GLU A 199 5.20 -26.08 -9.16
C GLU A 199 5.68 -26.55 -10.54
N GLY A 200 6.78 -25.99 -11.04
CA GLY A 200 7.44 -26.44 -12.26
C GLY A 200 7.97 -27.87 -12.17
N GLU A 201 8.53 -28.27 -11.02
CA GLU A 201 8.99 -29.64 -10.78
C GLU A 201 7.84 -30.66 -10.67
N ARG A 202 6.61 -30.19 -10.44
CA ARG A 202 5.40 -31.02 -10.31
C ARG A 202 4.65 -31.26 -11.64
N ARG A 203 5.00 -30.57 -12.73
CA ARG A 203 4.44 -30.81 -14.07
C ARG A 203 5.52 -31.41 -14.99
N PRO A 204 5.51 -32.74 -15.23
CA PRO A 204 6.34 -33.38 -16.26
C PRO A 204 5.89 -33.00 -17.68
#